data_AF-A0AAD8C7E4-F1
#
_entry.id   AF-A0AAD8C7E4-F1
#
_cell.length_a   1.000
_cell.length_b   1.000
_cell.length_c   1.000
_cell.angle_alpha   90.00
_cell.angle_beta   90.00
_cell.angle_gamma   90.00
#
_symmetry.space_group_name_H-M   'P 1'
#
loop_
_entity.id
_entity.type
_entity.pdbx_description
1 polymer ?
#
loop_
_entity_poly.entity_id
_entity_poly.type
_entity_poly.pdbx_seq_one_letter_code
_entity_poly.pdbx_strand_id
1 'polypeptide(L)'
;MIHRWLLFVVVVGFISASSAQCGLYKCKPKDRDSYPRKNETQCQLQQPACGLCGCLINVTLIAKNILQPPFFQISASIYNEPMRALLSFLQKAVDLVNGFKFRSTYFAGLGYFIDSINGLEGSIPNKTFWHFSSDGVALQCGASSYVPRNGETILFNFTTYQDAGFAN
;
A
#
# COMPACT_ATOMS: atom_id res chain seq x y z
N MET A 1 -36.92 13.79 -51.35
CA MET A 1 -35.98 14.80 -50.83
C MET A 1 -35.58 14.40 -49.41
N ILE A 2 -34.28 14.36 -49.19
CA ILE A 2 -33.57 13.77 -48.04
C ILE A 2 -33.42 14.85 -46.96
N HIS A 3 -33.61 14.53 -45.68
CA HIS A 3 -32.61 14.91 -44.67
C HIS A 3 -32.71 14.08 -43.37
N ARG A 4 -31.75 13.17 -43.30
CA ARG A 4 -31.35 12.32 -42.19
C ARG A 4 -30.49 13.17 -41.25
N TRP A 5 -30.94 13.43 -40.04
CA TRP A 5 -30.14 14.11 -39.01
C TRP A 5 -29.23 13.09 -38.32
N LEU A 6 -27.93 13.18 -38.58
CA LEU A 6 -26.89 12.47 -37.85
C LEU A 6 -26.60 13.24 -36.56
N LEU A 7 -26.98 12.68 -35.42
CA LEU A 7 -26.48 13.09 -34.12
C LEU A 7 -25.00 12.66 -34.00
N PHE A 8 -24.09 13.62 -34.10
CA PHE A 8 -22.69 13.42 -33.72
C PHE A 8 -22.60 13.37 -32.19
N VAL A 9 -22.57 12.15 -31.64
CA VAL A 9 -22.15 11.95 -30.26
C VAL A 9 -20.62 12.07 -30.24
N VAL A 10 -20.13 13.23 -29.83
CA VAL A 10 -18.70 13.41 -29.52
C VAL A 10 -18.45 12.70 -28.19
N VAL A 11 -18.04 11.44 -28.25
CA VAL A 11 -17.48 10.74 -27.10
C VAL A 11 -16.11 11.37 -26.85
N VAL A 12 -16.07 12.38 -25.98
CA VAL A 12 -14.81 12.89 -25.43
C VAL A 12 -14.29 11.81 -24.49
N GLY A 13 -13.48 10.91 -25.04
CA GLY A 13 -12.72 9.96 -24.23
C GLY A 13 -11.77 10.75 -23.34
N PHE A 14 -12.08 10.84 -22.05
CA PHE A 14 -11.10 11.22 -21.04
C PHE A 14 -10.07 10.10 -20.94
N ILE A 15 -9.06 10.15 -21.81
CA ILE A 15 -7.83 9.40 -21.58
C ILE A 15 -7.20 10.07 -20.35
N SER A 16 -7.22 9.39 -19.21
CA SER A 16 -6.55 9.85 -18.00
C SER A 16 -5.05 9.94 -18.29
N ALA A 17 -4.57 11.14 -18.62
CA ALA A 17 -3.18 11.41 -18.99
C ALA A 17 -2.18 11.13 -17.85
N SER A 18 -2.63 10.80 -16.64
CA SER A 18 -1.79 10.65 -15.46
C SER A 18 -0.82 9.47 -15.50
N SER A 19 -1.06 8.43 -16.32
CA SER A 19 -0.17 7.26 -16.39
C SER A 19 0.99 7.42 -17.37
N ALA A 20 0.89 8.34 -18.34
CA ALA A 20 1.85 8.45 -19.44
C ALA A 20 3.15 9.19 -19.07
N GLN A 21 3.14 10.12 -18.10
CA GLN A 21 4.35 10.87 -17.73
C GLN A 21 5.36 10.10 -16.87
N CYS A 22 4.95 9.00 -16.21
CA CYS A 22 5.85 8.30 -15.29
C CYS A 22 6.86 7.36 -15.98
N GLY A 23 6.74 7.12 -17.28
CA GLY A 23 7.63 6.22 -18.04
C GLY A 23 8.96 6.82 -18.51
N LEU A 24 9.22 8.12 -18.28
CA LEU A 24 10.35 8.82 -18.90
C LEU A 24 11.61 8.96 -18.02
N TYR A 25 11.48 8.82 -16.69
CA TYR A 25 12.62 8.94 -15.79
C TYR A 25 13.23 7.56 -15.53
N LYS A 26 14.42 7.30 -16.10
CA LYS A 26 15.15 6.04 -15.90
C LYS A 26 15.69 5.98 -14.46
N CYS A 27 14.95 5.35 -13.55
CA CYS A 27 15.47 5.05 -12.22
C CYS A 27 16.57 3.97 -12.34
N LYS A 28 17.70 4.16 -11.65
CA LYS A 28 18.76 3.15 -11.62
C LYS A 28 18.33 2.01 -10.70
N PRO A 29 18.81 0.76 -10.91
CA PRO A 29 18.47 -0.37 -10.04
C PRO A 29 18.72 -0.07 -8.55
N LYS A 30 19.85 0.57 -8.24
CA LYS A 30 20.19 1.01 -6.88
C LYS A 30 19.13 1.92 -6.24
N ASP A 31 18.38 2.70 -7.02
CA ASP A 31 17.37 3.62 -6.51
C ASP A 31 16.10 2.87 -6.06
N ARG A 32 15.92 1.62 -6.52
CA ARG A 32 14.83 0.71 -6.13
C ARG A 32 15.13 -0.11 -4.88
N ASP A 33 16.41 -0.34 -4.61
CA ASP A 33 16.87 -1.26 -3.56
C ASP A 33 17.39 -0.52 -2.31
N SER A 34 17.65 0.80 -2.40
CA SER A 34 18.35 1.58 -1.37
C SER A 34 17.45 2.35 -0.40
N TYR A 35 16.18 1.97 -0.26
CA TYR A 35 15.24 2.65 0.64
C TYR A 35 14.96 1.84 1.92
N PRO A 36 15.03 2.42 3.13
CA PRO A 36 15.68 3.68 3.47
C PRO A 36 17.20 3.57 3.26
N ARG A 37 17.92 4.68 3.05
CA ARG A 37 19.40 4.60 2.92
C ARG A 37 20.01 4.08 4.22
N LYS A 38 21.24 3.57 4.13
CA LYS A 38 22.01 2.89 5.21
C LYS A 38 22.11 3.63 6.56
N ASN A 39 21.67 4.89 6.66
CA ASN A 39 21.69 5.74 7.85
C ASN A 39 20.33 6.43 8.13
N GLU A 40 19.24 6.02 7.49
CA GLU A 40 17.93 6.66 7.57
C GLU A 40 16.93 5.77 8.31
N THR A 41 16.05 6.39 9.11
CA THR A 41 14.99 5.67 9.79
C THR A 41 13.95 5.18 8.76
N GLN A 42 13.32 4.02 8.98
CA GLN A 42 12.26 3.46 8.11
C GLN A 42 11.09 4.42 7.84
N CYS A 43 11.00 5.50 8.61
CA CYS A 43 9.78 6.28 8.83
C CYS A 43 9.86 7.71 8.34
N GLN A 44 10.97 8.10 7.73
CA GLN A 44 11.07 9.37 7.03
C GLN A 44 10.60 9.16 5.60
N LEU A 45 9.47 9.76 5.23
CA LEU A 45 9.05 9.89 3.82
C LEU A 45 10.07 10.78 3.11
N GLN A 46 11.04 10.18 2.44
CA GLN A 46 11.88 10.90 1.50
C GLN A 46 11.33 10.68 0.09
N GLN A 47 11.29 11.77 -0.69
CA GLN A 47 10.99 11.65 -2.11
C GLN A 47 12.00 10.69 -2.74
N PRO A 48 11.53 9.66 -3.49
CA PRO A 48 12.40 8.82 -4.29
C PRO A 48 13.39 9.64 -5.10
N ALA A 49 14.61 9.16 -5.25
CA ALA A 49 15.65 9.84 -6.02
C ALA A 49 15.29 10.07 -7.51
N CYS A 50 14.21 9.46 -8.03
CA CYS A 50 13.80 9.62 -9.42
C CYS A 50 12.43 10.30 -9.61
N GLY A 51 12.48 11.59 -9.95
CA GLY A 51 11.38 12.35 -10.55
C GLY A 51 10.12 12.48 -9.69
N LEU A 52 9.10 13.16 -10.25
CA LEU A 52 7.81 13.39 -9.60
C LEU A 52 7.02 12.09 -9.32
N CYS A 53 7.31 11.02 -10.06
CA CYS A 53 6.58 9.76 -10.00
C CYS A 53 7.22 8.70 -9.09
N GLY A 54 8.53 8.73 -8.83
CA GLY A 54 9.25 7.63 -8.15
C GLY A 54 9.54 6.43 -9.05
N CYS A 55 10.31 5.46 -8.54
CA CYS A 55 10.64 4.24 -9.28
C CYS A 55 9.42 3.33 -9.43
N LEU A 56 9.29 2.64 -10.55
CA LEU A 56 8.38 1.49 -10.59
C LEU A 56 8.98 0.34 -9.78
N ILE A 57 8.21 -0.14 -8.82
CA ILE A 57 8.58 -1.22 -7.92
C ILE A 57 7.50 -2.30 -7.88
N ASN A 58 7.92 -3.50 -7.49
CA ASN A 58 7.05 -4.62 -7.24
C ASN A 58 6.97 -4.86 -5.73
N VAL A 59 5.79 -5.08 -5.19
CA VAL A 59 5.59 -5.30 -3.75
C VAL A 59 4.57 -6.40 -3.56
N THR A 60 4.80 -7.29 -2.59
CA THR A 60 3.82 -8.30 -2.18
C THR A 60 3.25 -7.93 -0.83
N LEU A 61 1.93 -7.81 -0.71
CA LEU A 61 1.25 -7.61 0.56
C LEU A 61 0.59 -8.92 0.98
N ILE A 62 0.81 -9.35 2.22
CA ILE A 62 0.16 -10.52 2.81
C ILE A 62 -0.63 -10.05 4.03
N ALA A 63 -1.93 -10.33 4.08
CA ALA A 63 -2.72 -10.16 5.29
C ALA A 63 -3.09 -11.51 5.87
N LYS A 64 -2.75 -11.72 7.15
CA LYS A 64 -2.86 -13.01 7.84
C LYS A 64 -3.59 -12.84 9.16
N ASN A 65 -4.58 -13.69 9.37
CA ASN A 65 -5.23 -13.89 10.66
C ASN A 65 -5.23 -15.38 10.99
N ILE A 66 -4.43 -15.74 11.99
CA ILE A 66 -4.44 -17.07 12.63
C ILE A 66 -4.84 -17.00 14.10
N LEU A 67 -5.12 -15.79 14.60
CA LEU A 67 -5.40 -15.55 16.02
C LEU A 67 -6.81 -16.00 16.38
N GLN A 68 -7.78 -15.77 15.50
CA GLN A 68 -9.19 -16.12 15.74
C GLN A 68 -9.96 -16.44 14.45
N PRO A 69 -11.06 -17.21 14.51
CA PRO A 69 -11.93 -17.41 13.36
C PRO A 69 -12.59 -16.09 12.87
N PRO A 70 -12.86 -15.93 11.56
CA PRO A 70 -12.43 -16.81 10.48
C PRO A 70 -10.92 -16.66 10.22
N PHE A 71 -10.22 -17.80 10.15
CA PHE A 71 -8.81 -17.81 9.78
C PHE A 71 -8.66 -17.51 8.30
N PHE A 72 -7.68 -16.67 7.95
CA PHE A 72 -7.39 -16.39 6.55
C PHE A 72 -5.95 -15.97 6.33
N GLN A 73 -5.51 -16.17 5.10
CA GLN A 73 -4.30 -15.58 4.55
C GLN A 73 -4.60 -15.16 3.11
N ILE A 74 -4.52 -13.86 2.84
CA ILE A 74 -4.72 -13.28 1.51
C ILE A 74 -3.44 -12.57 1.08
N SER A 75 -3.13 -12.64 -0.22
CA SER A 75 -1.91 -12.06 -0.78
C SER A 75 -2.26 -11.26 -2.03
N ALA A 76 -1.63 -10.10 -2.18
CA ALA A 76 -1.70 -9.25 -3.36
C ALA A 76 -0.29 -8.91 -3.86
N SER A 77 0.03 -9.34 -5.07
CA SER A 77 1.28 -9.00 -5.74
C SER A 77 1.06 -7.82 -6.68
N ILE A 78 1.65 -6.68 -6.36
CA ILE A 78 1.52 -5.42 -7.08
C ILE A 78 2.78 -5.23 -7.92
N TYR A 79 2.62 -5.02 -9.22
CA TYR A 79 3.72 -4.93 -10.18
C TYR A 79 3.76 -3.57 -10.86
N ASN A 80 4.97 -3.09 -11.13
CA ASN A 80 5.24 -1.85 -11.85
C ASN A 80 4.47 -0.64 -11.29
N GLU A 81 4.34 -0.58 -9.96
CA GLU A 81 3.63 0.51 -9.30
C GLU A 81 4.65 1.58 -8.88
N PRO A 82 4.36 2.88 -9.07
CA PRO A 82 5.26 3.94 -8.62
C PRO A 82 5.51 3.88 -7.11
N MET A 83 6.77 4.07 -6.71
CA MET A 83 7.20 4.03 -5.32
C MET A 83 6.54 5.16 -4.52
N ARG A 84 5.68 4.77 -3.59
CA ARG A 84 4.85 5.63 -2.74
C ARG A 84 4.73 5.02 -1.35
N ALA A 85 4.06 5.72 -0.44
CA ALA A 85 3.75 5.18 0.87
C ALA A 85 2.96 3.86 0.76
N LEU A 86 3.17 2.96 1.73
CA LEU A 86 2.53 1.64 1.81
C LEU A 86 0.99 1.72 1.72
N LEU A 87 0.40 2.82 2.19
CA LEU A 87 -1.03 3.08 2.05
C LEU A 87 -1.50 3.06 0.58
N SER A 88 -0.70 3.58 -0.36
CA SER A 88 -1.03 3.53 -1.79
C SER A 88 -1.02 2.10 -2.34
N PHE A 89 -0.12 1.25 -1.84
CA PHE A 89 -0.10 -0.17 -2.19
C PHE A 89 -1.30 -0.92 -1.60
N LEU A 90 -1.73 -0.58 -0.37
CA LEU A 90 -2.97 -1.09 0.21
C LEU A 90 -4.19 -0.72 -0.64
N GLN A 91 -4.27 0.53 -1.10
CA GLN A 91 -5.34 0.99 -2.01
C GLN A 91 -5.32 0.18 -3.31
N LYS A 92 -4.14 -0.05 -3.89
CA LYS A 92 -4.00 -0.84 -5.11
C LYS A 92 -4.41 -2.30 -4.93
N ALA A 93 -4.13 -2.90 -3.79
CA ALA A 93 -4.50 -4.28 -3.50
C ALA A 93 -6.02 -4.51 -3.50
N VAL A 94 -6.81 -3.48 -3.12
CA VAL A 94 -8.29 -3.52 -3.16
C VAL A 94 -8.81 -3.78 -4.56
N ASP A 95 -8.17 -3.22 -5.58
CA ASP A 95 -8.57 -3.37 -6.98
C ASP A 95 -8.11 -4.71 -7.59
N LEU A 96 -7.08 -5.33 -7.00
CA LEU A 96 -6.44 -6.52 -7.57
C LEU A 96 -6.98 -7.84 -7.01
N VAL A 97 -7.34 -7.88 -5.73
CA VAL A 97 -7.67 -9.13 -5.04
C VAL A 97 -9.00 -8.99 -4.32
N ASN A 98 -9.99 -9.77 -4.79
CA ASN A 98 -11.27 -9.86 -4.10
C ASN A 98 -11.07 -10.41 -2.67
N GLY A 99 -11.45 -9.62 -1.66
CA GLY A 99 -11.23 -9.94 -0.25
C GLY A 99 -10.09 -9.15 0.41
N PHE A 100 -9.19 -8.53 -0.36
CA PHE A 100 -8.21 -7.59 0.18
C PHE A 100 -8.85 -6.20 0.34
N LYS A 101 -9.82 -6.10 1.25
CA LYS A 101 -10.47 -4.83 1.62
C LYS A 101 -9.92 -4.35 2.94
N PHE A 102 -9.72 -3.05 3.11
CA PHE A 102 -9.30 -2.49 4.40
C PHE A 102 -10.14 -1.27 4.76
N ARG A 103 -10.17 -0.95 6.06
CA ARG A 103 -10.64 0.34 6.57
C ARG A 103 -9.51 1.03 7.30
N SER A 104 -9.51 2.35 7.27
CA SER A 104 -8.51 3.16 7.93
C SER A 104 -9.10 4.46 8.48
N THR A 105 -8.58 4.89 9.61
CA THR A 105 -8.93 6.15 10.26
C THR A 105 -7.76 7.12 10.17
N TYR A 106 -8.03 8.36 9.74
CA TYR A 106 -7.01 9.40 9.68
C TYR A 106 -6.85 10.07 11.04
N PHE A 107 -5.61 10.18 11.50
CA PHE A 107 -5.22 10.93 12.69
C PHE A 107 -4.29 12.07 12.29
N ALA A 108 -4.67 13.31 12.65
CA ALA A 108 -3.85 14.48 12.36
C ALA A 108 -2.44 14.33 12.95
N GLY A 109 -1.42 14.56 12.12
CA GLY A 109 -0.01 14.43 12.51
C GLY A 109 0.55 13.00 12.54
N LEU A 110 -0.30 11.96 12.49
CA LEU A 110 0.14 10.54 12.50
C LEU A 110 -0.15 9.81 11.18
N GLY A 111 -1.14 10.29 10.41
CA GLY A 111 -1.57 9.67 9.16
C GLY A 111 -2.69 8.66 9.35
N TYR A 112 -2.85 7.76 8.39
CA TYR A 112 -3.87 6.70 8.40
C TYR A 112 -3.43 5.50 9.22
N PHE A 113 -4.22 5.19 10.24
CA PHE A 113 -4.17 3.95 10.99
C PHE A 113 -5.06 2.90 10.29
N ILE A 114 -4.60 1.66 10.18
CA ILE A 114 -5.36 0.58 9.54
C ILE A 114 -6.22 -0.11 10.59
N ASP A 115 -7.53 0.17 10.55
CA ASP A 115 -8.50 -0.34 11.53
C ASP A 115 -8.78 -1.83 11.28
N SER A 116 -8.99 -2.20 10.01
CA SER A 116 -9.42 -3.54 9.63
C SER A 116 -8.86 -3.97 8.29
N ILE A 117 -8.68 -5.28 8.12
CA ILE A 117 -8.41 -5.94 6.84
C ILE A 117 -9.34 -7.14 6.70
N ASN A 118 -9.93 -7.30 5.52
CA ASN A 118 -10.91 -8.32 5.19
C ASN A 118 -12.08 -8.39 6.20
N GLY A 119 -12.53 -7.21 6.65
CA GLY A 119 -13.64 -7.07 7.60
C GLY A 119 -13.30 -7.36 9.07
N LEU A 120 -12.07 -7.78 9.38
CA LEU A 120 -11.64 -8.03 10.75
C LEU A 120 -10.94 -6.80 11.34
N GLU A 121 -11.57 -6.21 12.36
CA GLU A 121 -11.13 -4.97 13.02
C GLU A 121 -10.31 -5.26 14.29
N GLY A 122 -9.34 -4.38 14.58
CA GLY A 122 -8.67 -4.36 15.87
C GLY A 122 -9.62 -4.00 17.01
N SER A 123 -9.24 -4.33 18.25
CA SER A 123 -10.07 -4.09 19.44
C SER A 123 -9.20 -3.65 20.60
N ILE A 124 -9.51 -2.48 21.16
CA ILE A 124 -8.85 -1.97 22.37
C ILE A 124 -9.15 -2.90 23.57
N PRO A 125 -10.41 -3.30 23.86
CA PRO A 125 -10.69 -4.23 24.96
C PRO A 125 -9.95 -5.56 24.83
N ASN A 126 -9.86 -6.11 23.61
CA ASN A 126 -9.18 -7.39 23.37
C ASN A 126 -7.68 -7.23 23.11
N LYS A 127 -7.17 -5.99 23.11
CA LYS A 127 -5.78 -5.65 22.79
C LYS A 127 -5.32 -6.24 21.46
N THR A 128 -6.18 -6.28 20.44
CA THR A 128 -5.88 -6.80 19.10
C THR A 128 -5.73 -5.68 18.09
N PHE A 129 -4.86 -5.89 17.11
CA PHE A 129 -4.59 -4.92 16.04
C PHE A 129 -3.90 -5.58 14.84
N TRP A 130 -3.80 -4.82 13.74
CA TRP A 130 -3.00 -5.20 12.58
C TRP A 130 -1.56 -4.70 12.74
N HIS A 131 -0.63 -5.64 12.91
CA HIS A 131 0.79 -5.36 13.05
C HIS A 131 1.51 -5.56 11.71
N PHE A 132 2.42 -4.65 11.34
CA PHE A 132 3.08 -4.67 10.04
C PHE A 132 4.56 -5.05 10.18
N SER A 133 5.04 -5.93 9.32
CA SER A 133 6.46 -6.26 9.23
C SER A 133 6.92 -6.37 7.78
N SER A 134 8.19 -6.06 7.57
CA SER A 134 8.92 -6.36 6.33
C SER A 134 9.99 -7.39 6.64
N ASP A 135 10.01 -8.49 5.89
CA ASP A 135 10.97 -9.59 6.03
C ASP A 135 11.15 -10.08 7.49
N GLY A 136 10.04 -10.11 8.25
CA GLY A 136 10.02 -10.53 9.66
C GLY A 136 10.41 -9.43 10.67
N VAL A 137 10.85 -8.27 10.22
CA VAL A 137 11.18 -7.12 11.06
C VAL A 137 9.98 -6.19 11.18
N ALA A 138 9.55 -5.91 12.41
CA ALA A 138 8.45 -4.99 12.69
C ALA A 138 8.74 -3.59 12.15
N LEU A 139 7.78 -3.02 11.42
CA LEU A 139 7.88 -1.66 10.91
C LEU A 139 7.72 -0.66 12.06
N GLN A 140 8.58 0.35 12.10
CA GLN A 140 8.57 1.36 13.16
C GLN A 140 7.62 2.54 12.89
N CYS A 141 6.80 2.46 11.84
CA CYS A 141 5.90 3.52 11.37
C CYS A 141 4.64 2.97 10.74
N GLY A 142 3.62 3.83 10.67
CA GLY A 142 2.38 3.54 9.98
C GLY A 142 2.50 3.51 8.46
N ALA A 143 1.46 2.96 7.82
CA ALA A 143 1.38 2.79 6.37
C ALA A 143 1.42 4.10 5.57
N SER A 144 1.16 5.24 6.22
CA SER A 144 1.26 6.56 5.58
C SER A 144 2.70 7.05 5.42
N SER A 145 3.65 6.52 6.20
CA SER A 145 5.02 7.02 6.23
C SER A 145 6.04 6.03 5.67
N TYR A 146 5.77 4.73 5.79
CA TYR A 146 6.65 3.71 5.27
C TYR A 146 6.55 3.61 3.74
N VAL A 147 7.68 3.54 3.05
CA VAL A 147 7.77 3.37 1.58
C VAL A 147 8.47 2.04 1.31
N PRO A 148 7.78 1.06 0.69
CA PRO A 148 8.39 -0.23 0.39
C PRO A 148 9.51 -0.16 -0.66
N ARG A 149 10.43 -1.12 -0.60
CA ARG A 149 11.44 -1.40 -1.63
C ARG A 149 10.89 -2.29 -2.72
N ASN A 150 11.59 -2.29 -3.85
CA ASN A 150 11.32 -3.25 -4.91
C ASN A 150 11.58 -4.69 -4.47
N GLY A 151 10.62 -5.57 -4.76
CA GLY A 151 10.63 -6.98 -4.40
C GLY A 151 10.23 -7.26 -2.95
N GLU A 152 9.89 -6.23 -2.16
CA GLU A 152 9.64 -6.40 -0.73
C GLU A 152 8.31 -7.12 -0.47
N THR A 153 8.30 -7.92 0.60
CA THR A 153 7.08 -8.57 1.11
C THR A 153 6.70 -7.97 2.45
N ILE A 154 5.52 -7.35 2.50
CA ILE A 154 4.97 -6.75 3.70
C ILE A 154 3.88 -7.65 4.27
N LEU A 155 4.06 -8.07 5.51
CA LEU A 155 3.09 -8.85 6.26
C LEU A 155 2.27 -7.95 7.18
N PHE A 156 0.96 -8.02 7.02
CA PHE A 156 -0.06 -7.53 7.95
C PHE A 156 -0.55 -8.71 8.78
N ASN A 157 -0.10 -8.82 10.02
CA ASN A 157 -0.48 -9.90 10.92
C ASN A 157 -1.51 -9.40 11.93
N PHE A 158 -2.68 -10.04 12.00
CA PHE A 158 -3.64 -9.78 13.06
C PHE A 158 -3.16 -10.44 14.35
N THR A 159 -2.91 -9.65 15.38
CA THR A 159 -2.18 -10.07 16.58
C THR A 159 -2.65 -9.34 17.82
N THR A 160 -2.18 -9.78 18.99
CA THR A 160 -2.37 -9.07 20.26
C THR A 160 -1.20 -8.13 20.57
N TYR A 161 -1.38 -7.18 21.47
CA TYR A 161 -0.29 -6.32 21.98
C TYR A 161 0.81 -7.15 22.63
N GLN A 162 0.45 -8.21 23.36
CA GLN A 162 1.41 -9.09 24.02
C GLN A 162 2.27 -9.85 23.01
N ASP A 163 1.66 -10.47 22.01
CA ASP A 163 2.38 -11.24 20.99
C ASP A 163 3.26 -10.36 20.11
N ALA A 164 2.91 -9.07 19.99
CA ALA A 164 3.72 -8.08 19.28
C ALA A 164 4.78 -7.39 20.17
N GLY A 165 4.89 -7.76 21.45
CA GLY A 165 5.92 -7.24 22.36
C GLY A 165 5.63 -5.86 22.96
N PHE A 166 4.37 -5.42 22.94
CA PHE A 166 3.91 -4.14 23.49
C PHE A 166 3.27 -4.26 24.89
N ALA A 167 3.45 -5.37 25.59
CA ALA A 167 2.87 -5.54 26.93
C ALA A 167 3.64 -4.73 27.99
N ASN A 168 2.88 -3.94 28.76
CA ASN A 168 3.22 -3.55 30.14
C ASN A 168 2.99 -4.74 31.08
#